data_AF-A0A848NU40-F1
#
_entry.id   AF-A0A848NU40-F1
#
_cell.length_a   1.000
_cell.length_b   1.000
_cell.length_c   1.000
_cell.angle_alpha   90.00
_cell.angle_beta   90.00
_cell.angle_gamma   90.00
#
_symmetry.space_group_name_H-M   'P 1'
#
loop_
_entity.id
_entity.type
_entity.pdbx_description
1 polymer ?
#
loop_
_entity_poly.entity_id
_entity_poly.type
_entity_poly.pdbx_seq_one_letter_code
_entity_poly.pdbx_strand_id
1 'polypeptide(L)'
;MAKKYLTFEDICALSLLQQAIQHEEERHRARMAEIEAMKKTLAALQVERAEIERNGYRLFGESIARDFKSLTLRYSGHMRSDDVRLATALLRSGWRVIDRDDGPYPSPTFRKGRVNLKISCTHAGALEKAEQAIATSTAPDITSLP
;
A
#
# COMPACT_ATOMS: atom_id res chain seq x y z
N MET A 1 4.05 16.09 -32.10
CA MET A 1 5.49 16.37 -31.87
C MET A 1 5.99 15.39 -30.83
N ALA A 2 7.01 14.59 -31.14
CA ALA A 2 7.63 13.71 -30.16
C ALA A 2 8.22 14.58 -29.03
N LYS A 3 7.77 14.40 -27.78
CA LYS A 3 8.37 15.10 -26.64
C LYS A 3 9.82 14.61 -26.53
N LYS A 4 10.78 15.43 -26.97
CA LYS A 4 12.21 15.20 -26.76
C LYS A 4 12.42 15.18 -25.24
N TYR A 5 12.83 14.03 -24.70
CA TYR A 5 13.23 13.96 -23.30
C TYR A 5 14.50 14.80 -23.13
N LEU A 6 14.48 15.72 -22.17
CA LEU A 6 15.65 16.54 -21.83
C LEU A 6 16.68 15.65 -21.14
N THR A 7 17.97 15.86 -21.43
CA THR A 7 19.04 15.21 -20.66
C THR A 7 19.14 15.83 -19.27
N PHE A 8 19.90 15.18 -18.37
CA PHE A 8 20.20 15.77 -17.07
C PHE A 8 20.88 17.15 -17.21
N GLU A 9 21.82 17.28 -18.14
CA GLU A 9 22.52 18.54 -18.42
C GLU A 9 21.56 19.62 -18.93
N ASP A 10 20.62 19.24 -19.81
CA ASP A 10 19.58 20.15 -20.30
C ASP A 10 18.68 20.65 -19.15
N ILE A 11 18.31 19.77 -18.21
CA ILE A 11 17.48 20.13 -17.05
C ILE A 11 18.25 21.08 -16.12
N CYS A 12 19.53 20.80 -15.84
CA CYS A 12 20.35 21.65 -14.97
C CYS A 12 20.57 23.06 -15.54
N ALA A 13 20.49 23.24 -16.86
CA ALA A 13 20.60 24.54 -17.51
C ALA A 13 19.30 25.38 -17.43
N LEU A 14 18.17 24.79 -17.02
CA LEU A 14 16.90 25.50 -16.85
C LEU A 14 16.87 26.36 -15.57
N SER A 15 15.99 27.37 -15.54
CA SER A 15 15.67 28.07 -14.29
C SER A 15 14.98 27.15 -13.28
N LEU A 16 15.06 27.46 -11.99
CA LEU A 16 14.44 26.63 -10.93
C LEU A 16 12.94 26.36 -11.15
N LEU A 17 12.18 27.36 -11.61
CA LEU A 17 10.76 27.19 -11.93
C LEU A 17 10.55 26.17 -13.06
N GLN A 18 11.36 26.25 -14.11
CA GLN A 18 11.29 25.34 -15.26
C GLN A 18 11.73 23.92 -14.88
N GLN A 19 12.73 23.77 -14.00
CA GLN A 19 13.11 22.47 -13.44
C GLN A 19 11.94 21.83 -12.67
N ALA A 20 11.26 22.60 -11.82
CA ALA A 20 10.12 22.11 -11.05
C ALA A 20 8.95 21.65 -11.95
N ILE A 21 8.62 22.43 -12.98
CA ILE A 21 7.59 22.07 -13.97
C ILE A 21 7.98 20.78 -14.71
N GLN A 22 9.22 20.69 -15.20
CA GLN A 22 9.70 19.51 -15.92
C GLN A 22 9.63 18.25 -15.06
N HIS A 23 10.06 18.35 -13.80
CA HIS A 23 10.00 17.24 -12.85
C HIS A 23 8.57 16.77 -12.58
N GLU A 24 7.61 17.69 -12.47
CA GLU A 24 6.20 17.34 -12.29
C GLU A 24 5.60 16.67 -13.54
N GLU A 25 5.95 17.13 -14.75
CA GLU A 25 5.55 16.47 -16.00
C GLU A 25 6.12 15.04 -16.10
N GLU A 26 7.38 14.84 -15.71
CA GLU A 26 8.02 13.53 -15.67
C GLU A 26 7.38 12.63 -14.63
N ARG A 27 7.13 13.14 -13.42
CA ARG A 27 6.42 12.42 -12.36
C ARG A 27 5.04 11.97 -12.83
N HIS A 28 4.28 12.84 -13.49
CA HIS A 28 2.96 12.51 -14.02
C HIS A 28 3.04 11.41 -15.09
N ARG A 29 3.96 11.53 -16.06
CA ARG A 29 4.18 10.50 -17.09
C ARG A 29 4.57 9.15 -16.48
N ALA A 30 5.52 9.14 -15.56
CA ALA A 30 5.97 7.94 -14.87
C ALA A 30 4.82 7.29 -14.08
N ARG A 31 4.01 8.10 -13.39
CA ARG A 31 2.85 7.62 -12.64
C ARG A 31 1.79 6.98 -13.55
N MET A 32 1.48 7.58 -14.69
CA MET A 32 0.54 7.01 -15.65
C MET A 32 1.02 5.66 -16.20
N ALA A 33 2.31 5.55 -16.55
CA ALA A 33 2.90 4.30 -16.99
C ALA A 33 2.86 3.22 -15.89
N GLU A 34 3.12 3.61 -14.64
CA GLU A 34 3.02 2.72 -13.48
C GLU A 34 1.60 2.19 -13.27
N ILE A 35 0.58 3.06 -13.35
CA ILE A 35 -0.83 2.68 -13.21
C ILE A 35 -1.22 1.64 -14.27
N GLU A 36 -0.84 1.87 -15.54
CA GLU A 36 -1.13 0.90 -16.61
C GLU A 36 -0.43 -0.44 -16.36
N ALA A 37 0.83 -0.43 -15.89
CA ALA A 37 1.54 -1.65 -15.53
C ALA A 37 0.87 -2.43 -14.38
N MET A 38 0.23 -1.73 -13.44
CA MET A 38 -0.47 -2.32 -12.30
C MET A 38 -1.94 -2.67 -12.57
N LYS A 39 -2.49 -2.30 -13.72
CA LYS A 39 -3.94 -2.34 -14.02
C LYS A 39 -4.63 -3.65 -13.64
N LYS A 40 -4.03 -4.79 -13.98
CA LYS A 40 -4.58 -6.12 -13.65
C LYS A 40 -4.59 -6.39 -12.14
N THR A 41 -3.52 -6.03 -11.45
CA THR A 41 -3.41 -6.24 -9.99
C THR A 41 -4.33 -5.27 -9.23
N LEU A 42 -4.46 -4.02 -9.70
CA LEU A 42 -5.42 -3.05 -9.19
C LEU A 42 -6.87 -3.52 -9.36
N ALA A 43 -7.21 -4.07 -10.52
CA ALA A 43 -8.55 -4.64 -10.74
C ALA A 43 -8.84 -5.81 -9.77
N ALA A 44 -7.85 -6.68 -9.51
CA ALA A 44 -8.01 -7.75 -8.54
C ALA A 44 -8.16 -7.23 -7.09
N LEU A 45 -7.40 -6.20 -6.70
CA LEU A 45 -7.55 -5.55 -5.40
C LEU A 45 -8.92 -4.84 -5.26
N GLN A 46 -9.44 -4.26 -6.34
CA GLN A 46 -10.74 -3.58 -6.34
C GLN A 46 -11.90 -4.54 -5.99
N VAL A 47 -11.81 -5.83 -6.34
CA VAL A 47 -12.79 -6.85 -5.94
C VAL A 47 -12.83 -7.03 -4.42
N GLU A 48 -11.67 -6.92 -3.76
CA GLU A 48 -11.52 -7.09 -2.31
C GLU A 48 -11.90 -5.83 -1.51
N ARG A 49 -11.99 -4.68 -2.17
CA ARG A 49 -12.19 -3.38 -1.52
C ARG A 49 -13.42 -3.33 -0.61
N ALA A 50 -14.55 -3.90 -1.05
CA ALA A 50 -15.79 -3.88 -0.28
C ALA A 50 -15.70 -4.68 1.03
N GLU A 51 -14.91 -5.75 1.07
CA GLU A 51 -14.66 -6.54 2.28
C GLU A 51 -13.73 -5.79 3.24
N ILE A 52 -12.66 -5.19 2.72
CA ILE A 52 -11.70 -4.41 3.52
C ILE A 52 -12.41 -3.20 4.15
N GLU A 53 -13.29 -2.53 3.40
CA GLU A 53 -14.09 -1.41 3.89
C GLU A 53 -15.10 -1.83 4.96
N ARG A 54 -15.79 -2.96 4.79
CA ARG A 54 -16.63 -3.56 5.83
C ARG A 54 -15.86 -3.91 7.10
N ASN A 55 -14.59 -4.29 6.97
CA ASN A 55 -13.71 -4.58 8.10
C ASN A 55 -13.03 -3.32 8.68
N GLY A 56 -13.47 -2.13 8.28
CA GLY A 56 -13.16 -0.88 8.94
C GLY A 56 -12.07 -0.04 8.26
N TYR A 57 -11.60 -0.40 7.07
CA TYR A 57 -10.58 0.38 6.38
C TYR A 57 -10.90 0.67 4.91
N ARG A 58 -10.85 1.95 4.52
CA ARG A 58 -11.05 2.37 3.14
C ARG A 58 -9.71 2.55 2.45
N LEU A 59 -9.48 1.79 1.37
CA LEU A 59 -8.31 1.97 0.52
C LEU A 59 -8.49 3.16 -0.43
N PHE A 60 -7.42 3.94 -0.61
CA PHE A 60 -7.35 5.03 -1.56
C PHE A 60 -6.36 4.69 -2.69
N GLY A 61 -6.81 4.79 -3.94
CA GLY A 61 -6.00 4.44 -5.12
C GLY A 61 -4.76 5.31 -5.29
N GLU A 62 -4.82 6.57 -4.84
CA GLU A 62 -3.68 7.50 -4.87
C GLU A 62 -2.52 7.04 -3.98
N SER A 63 -2.82 6.29 -2.91
CA SER A 63 -1.84 5.75 -1.95
C SER A 63 -1.23 4.41 -2.41
N ILE A 64 -1.62 3.89 -3.57
CA ILE A 64 -1.13 2.61 -4.11
C ILE A 64 -0.08 2.84 -5.17
N ALA A 65 1.10 2.26 -4.98
CA ALA A 65 2.20 2.24 -5.94
C ALA A 65 2.67 0.80 -6.20
N ARG A 66 3.53 0.63 -7.19
CA ARG A 66 4.18 -0.65 -7.46
C ARG A 66 5.39 -0.77 -6.55
N ASP A 67 5.56 -1.93 -5.92
CA ASP A 67 6.80 -2.21 -5.23
C ASP A 67 7.95 -2.38 -6.25
N PHE A 68 9.11 -1.74 -6.00
CA PHE A 68 10.22 -1.66 -6.96
C PHE A 68 10.71 -3.04 -7.45
N LYS A 69 10.58 -4.10 -6.63
CA LYS A 69 11.17 -5.42 -6.87
C LYS A 69 10.18 -6.47 -7.40
N SER A 70 8.88 -6.19 -7.52
CA SER A 70 7.89 -7.22 -7.86
C SER A 70 6.58 -6.67 -8.45
N LEU A 71 5.63 -7.58 -8.74
CA LEU A 71 4.23 -7.24 -9.06
C LEU A 71 3.37 -6.93 -7.81
N THR A 72 4.02 -6.81 -6.64
CA THR A 72 3.35 -6.50 -5.38
C THR A 72 2.92 -5.03 -5.38
N LEU A 73 1.68 -4.78 -4.95
CA LEU A 73 1.21 -3.43 -4.70
C LEU A 73 1.75 -2.98 -3.35
N ARG A 74 2.23 -1.74 -3.28
CA ARG A 74 2.60 -1.07 -2.03
C ARG A 74 1.53 -0.05 -1.68
N TYR A 75 1.03 -0.11 -0.45
CA TYR A 75 0.14 0.90 0.10
C TYR A 75 0.87 1.75 1.15
N SER A 76 0.98 3.04 0.86
CA SER A 76 1.53 4.04 1.78
C SER A 76 0.40 4.97 2.17
N GLY A 77 -0.27 4.65 3.28
CA GLY A 77 -1.45 5.40 3.74
C GLY A 77 -1.16 6.89 3.92
N HIS A 78 -2.19 7.72 3.72
CA HIS A 78 -2.07 9.17 3.77
C HIS A 78 -1.92 9.76 5.19
N MET A 79 -2.25 8.98 6.24
CA MET A 79 -2.20 9.43 7.62
C MET A 79 -1.27 8.54 8.44
N ARG A 80 -0.23 9.17 9.01
CA ARG A 80 0.73 8.56 9.93
C ARG A 80 -0.02 8.03 11.16
N SER A 81 -0.45 6.77 11.17
CA SER A 81 -0.88 5.97 12.35
C SER A 81 -1.94 4.89 12.06
N ASP A 82 -2.46 4.79 10.84
CA ASP A 82 -3.59 3.88 10.57
C ASP A 82 -3.15 2.45 10.15
N ASP A 83 -1.86 2.15 10.28
CA ASP A 83 -1.23 0.90 9.81
C ASP A 83 -1.78 -0.33 10.55
N VAL A 84 -2.02 -0.19 11.87
CA VAL A 84 -2.68 -1.23 12.68
C VAL A 84 -4.09 -1.48 12.17
N ARG A 85 -4.86 -0.41 11.90
CA ARG A 85 -6.25 -0.54 11.45
C ARG A 85 -6.33 -1.18 10.07
N LEU A 86 -5.44 -0.79 9.15
CA LEU A 86 -5.31 -1.43 7.84
C LEU A 86 -4.94 -2.91 7.98
N ALA A 87 -3.91 -3.23 8.76
CA ALA A 87 -3.48 -4.61 8.98
C ALA A 87 -4.61 -5.46 9.59
N THR A 88 -5.32 -4.95 10.59
CA THR A 88 -6.48 -5.61 11.19
C THR A 88 -7.60 -5.84 10.16
N ALA A 89 -7.92 -4.83 9.33
CA ALA A 89 -8.95 -4.97 8.31
C ALA A 89 -8.57 -6.02 7.25
N LEU A 90 -7.30 -6.06 6.83
CA LEU A 90 -6.79 -7.07 5.89
C LEU A 90 -6.90 -8.48 6.48
N LEU A 91 -6.43 -8.68 7.70
CA LEU A 91 -6.50 -9.97 8.38
C LEU A 91 -7.94 -10.45 8.59
N ARG A 92 -8.86 -9.56 9.03
CA ARG A 92 -10.31 -9.85 9.12
C ARG A 92 -10.93 -10.19 7.76
N SER A 93 -10.44 -9.56 6.70
CA SER A 93 -10.83 -9.86 5.32
C SER A 93 -10.22 -11.15 4.77
N GLY A 94 -9.52 -11.95 5.59
CA GLY A 94 -8.93 -13.23 5.21
C GLY A 94 -7.61 -13.14 4.44
N TRP A 95 -6.94 -11.98 4.46
CA TRP A 95 -5.59 -11.86 3.91
C TRP A 95 -4.58 -12.50 4.85
N ARG A 96 -3.56 -13.15 4.28
CA ARG A 96 -2.50 -13.84 5.03
C ARG A 96 -1.19 -13.07 4.96
N VAL A 97 -0.49 -12.95 6.07
CA VAL A 97 0.88 -12.43 6.08
C VAL A 97 1.81 -13.47 5.46
N ILE A 98 2.65 -13.06 4.51
CA ILE A 98 3.63 -13.92 3.84
C ILE A 98 5.08 -13.43 4.04
N ASP A 99 5.26 -12.19 4.48
CA ASP A 99 6.52 -11.57 4.82
C ASP A 99 6.25 -10.51 5.90
N ARG A 100 7.02 -10.49 6.99
CA ARG A 100 6.81 -9.58 8.13
C ARG A 100 7.67 -8.32 8.04
N ASP A 101 8.85 -8.43 7.43
CA ASP A 101 9.84 -7.34 7.33
C ASP A 101 10.19 -6.72 8.69
N ASP A 102 11.18 -7.27 9.42
CA ASP A 102 11.46 -6.93 10.84
C ASP A 102 12.28 -5.63 11.05
N GLY A 103 12.19 -4.68 10.11
CA GLY A 103 12.89 -3.39 10.20
C GLY A 103 12.27 -2.41 11.20
N PRO A 104 12.95 -1.28 11.52
CA PRO A 104 12.40 -0.22 12.38
C PRO A 104 11.14 0.44 11.80
N TYR A 105 10.97 0.35 10.48
CA TYR A 105 9.79 0.74 9.71
C TYR A 105 9.34 -0.48 8.91
N PRO A 106 8.71 -1.47 9.57
CA PRO A 106 8.42 -2.74 8.94
C PRO A 106 7.43 -2.52 7.80
N SER A 107 7.56 -3.30 6.74
CA SER A 107 6.61 -3.26 5.63
C SER A 107 6.11 -4.66 5.30
N PRO A 108 5.23 -5.24 6.13
CA PRO A 108 4.74 -6.59 5.95
C PRO A 108 3.96 -6.73 4.64
N THR A 109 4.07 -7.91 4.04
CA THR A 109 3.36 -8.27 2.81
C THR A 109 2.22 -9.23 3.12
N PHE A 110 1.02 -8.86 2.67
CA PHE A 110 -0.19 -9.65 2.75
C PHE A 110 -0.52 -10.26 1.39
N ARG A 111 -1.11 -11.46 1.39
CA ARG A 111 -1.59 -12.15 0.19
C ARG A 111 -3.04 -12.58 0.33
N LYS A 112 -3.81 -12.36 -0.73
CA LYS A 112 -5.12 -12.98 -0.95
C LYS A 112 -5.28 -13.33 -2.42
N GLY A 113 -5.56 -14.61 -2.70
CA GLY A 113 -5.55 -15.14 -4.06
C GLY A 113 -4.22 -14.86 -4.77
N ARG A 114 -4.28 -14.08 -5.86
CA ARG A 114 -3.10 -13.68 -6.66
C ARG A 114 -2.57 -12.28 -6.32
N VAL A 115 -3.18 -11.57 -5.37
CA VAL A 115 -2.79 -10.20 -5.02
C VAL A 115 -1.85 -10.24 -3.83
N ASN A 116 -0.70 -9.58 -3.98
CA ASN A 116 0.19 -9.24 -2.87
C ASN A 116 0.05 -7.74 -2.59
N LEU A 117 -0.13 -7.39 -1.32
CA LEU A 117 -0.21 -6.02 -0.84
C LEU A 117 0.79 -5.82 0.29
N LYS A 118 1.83 -5.04 0.03
CA LYS A 118 2.82 -4.58 1.01
C LYS A 118 2.31 -3.30 1.64
N ILE A 119 2.21 -3.25 2.96
CA ILE A 119 1.84 -2.02 3.68
C ILE A 119 3.10 -1.39 4.24
N SER A 120 3.25 -0.08 4.16
CA SER A 120 4.38 0.61 4.81
C SER A 120 3.97 1.08 6.20
N CYS A 121 4.53 0.47 7.24
CA CYS A 121 4.25 0.85 8.62
C CYS A 121 5.19 1.96 9.10
N THR A 122 4.64 2.85 9.91
CA THR A 122 5.34 4.00 10.51
C THR A 122 6.09 3.66 11.80
N HIS A 123 5.83 2.48 12.39
CA HIS A 123 6.51 1.99 13.58
C HIS A 123 6.52 0.47 13.64
N ALA A 124 7.50 -0.09 14.36
CA ALA A 124 7.52 -1.50 14.73
C ALA A 124 6.30 -1.89 15.59
N GLY A 125 5.93 -3.18 15.58
CA GLY A 125 4.83 -3.68 16.40
C GLY A 125 3.42 -3.49 15.82
N ALA A 126 3.29 -2.86 14.64
CA ALA A 126 1.98 -2.58 14.06
C ALA A 126 1.23 -3.88 13.67
N LEU A 127 1.96 -4.83 13.09
CA LEU A 127 1.40 -6.13 12.70
C LEU A 127 1.02 -6.95 13.94
N GLU A 128 1.90 -7.00 14.94
CA GLU A 128 1.68 -7.73 16.19
C GLU A 128 0.41 -7.24 16.90
N LYS A 129 0.22 -5.91 16.98
CA LYS A 129 -1.00 -5.31 17.53
C LYS A 129 -2.25 -5.71 16.74
N ALA A 130 -2.15 -5.74 15.40
CA ALA A 130 -3.26 -6.15 14.55
C ALA A 130 -3.63 -7.63 14.74
N GLU A 131 -2.64 -8.50 14.89
CA GLU A 131 -2.83 -9.92 15.17
C GLU A 131 -3.45 -10.15 16.56
N GLN A 132 -2.96 -9.44 17.58
CA GLN A 132 -3.55 -9.47 18.94
C GLN A 132 -5.02 -9.06 18.93
N ALA A 133 -5.38 -7.99 18.23
CA ALA A 133 -6.76 -7.52 18.14
C ALA A 133 -7.71 -8.59 17.56
N ILE A 134 -7.23 -9.43 16.65
CA ILE A 134 -8.01 -10.51 16.06
C ILE A 134 -8.09 -11.72 16.98
N ALA A 135 -7.00 -12.07 17.66
CA ALA A 135 -6.99 -13.14 18.65
C ALA A 135 -7.97 -12.85 19.79
N THR A 136 -7.99 -11.62 20.33
CA THR A 136 -8.94 -11.22 21.39
C THR A 136 -10.39 -11.18 20.91
N SER A 137 -10.64 -10.81 19.65
CA SER A 137 -12.00 -10.80 19.08
C SER A 137 -12.56 -12.21 18.81
N THR A 138 -11.70 -13.24 18.79
CA THR A 138 -12.06 -14.62 18.45
C THR A 138 -12.12 -15.54 19.68
N ALA A 139 -11.78 -15.02 20.87
CA ALA A 139 -11.92 -15.80 22.10
C ALA A 139 -13.42 -16.02 22.40
N PRO A 140 -13.91 -17.28 22.48
CA PRO A 140 -15.27 -17.53 22.94
C PRO A 140 -15.39 -17.09 24.40
N ASP A 141 -16.52 -16.48 24.72
CA ASP A 141 -16.89 -16.10 26.08
C ASP A 141 -17.18 -17.39 26.87
N ILE A 142 -16.13 -18.00 27.44
CA ILE A 142 -16.25 -19.18 28.32
C ILE A 142 -16.64 -18.70 29.71
N THR A 143 -17.79 -18.03 29.81
CA THR A 143 -18.37 -17.56 31.07
C THR A 143 -19.90 -17.62 31.01
N SER A 144 -20.42 -18.79 30.67
CA SER A 144 -21.82 -19.13 30.96
C SER A 144 -21.96 -20.65 31.09
N LEU A 145 -21.63 -21.17 32.27
CA LEU A 145 -22.17 -22.43 32.76
C LEU A 145 -22.87 -22.15 34.08
N PRO A 146 -24.13 -22.61 34.25
CA PRO A 146 -24.90 -22.44 35.48
C PRO A 146 -24.34 -23.25 36.65
#